data_AF-A0A8X7XQY8-F1
#
_entry.id   AF-A0A8X7XQY8-F1
#
_cell.length_a   1.000
_cell.length_b   1.000
_cell.length_c   1.000
_cell.angle_alpha   90.00
_cell.angle_beta   90.00
_cell.angle_gamma   90.00
#
_symmetry.space_group_name_H-M   'P 1'
#
loop_
_entity.id
_entity.type
_entity.pdbx_description
1 polymer ?
#
loop_
_entity_poly.entity_id
_entity_poly.type
_entity_poly.pdbx_seq_one_letter_code
_entity_poly.pdbx_strand_id
1 'polypeptide(L)'
;MWQKIKTSEDELTESTSVKFILADGRRGVALGKVQIKYQLQQTIWKTDTFILDDAHLAMPLLLGLDSIMAAQMTICPSQGEYSLPGGGVFQFGRKGSEELGQPISQFYLAVAEVLDKAMDPLIINQRKRSTRNVSQWKLHGAVCLQRPAVISQERSPMEQQVAELLGQLEFEKSLLSDHEISVLEDAERISRKQADDYDSDEDRDDGKKIVTAQDLEDMWDQKMQQFSPAPRITEEDKKNDRMSLNRSLGDTLLLLVKEKIGKNDVWLLPQAQWEEGETLRQTAERALTTVTGGSINATFLGNAPCGFYKYKFPKDVQTESCYGAKLFFFKALLADRNVSLLRKGDYVWQWKTCLTDHGMKLNIKKIEYMEAGLQTDGTISIDGEALKKTHEFKYLGSTISNDGDNFPDVRARINATWTKWRQVTAVLCDRRIPYHLKAKIYKTVVRPVALYGSECWPTTAKHEQALHTMEMRMLRWCLGLTCWDQVMNEDVRKRLGIAPIMEKMREARLRWYGHVVCADDNSVAKTAMRLDPGDQRPRGRPKKRWMDRIKEDMKIVNLAPEDALDRAKLRRICRKADSAKRDKC
;
A
#
# COMPACT_ATOMS: atom_id res chain seq x y z
N MET A 1 26.10 8.53 37.81
CA MET A 1 26.06 7.19 38.45
C MET A 1 27.37 6.85 39.16
N TRP A 2 28.53 7.22 38.59
CA TRP A 2 29.87 6.95 39.15
C TRP A 2 30.28 7.70 40.43
N GLN A 3 29.63 8.81 40.81
CA GLN A 3 29.92 9.48 42.10
C GLN A 3 29.12 8.94 43.30
N LYS A 4 28.19 7.99 43.09
CA LYS A 4 27.31 7.45 44.14
C LYS A 4 27.66 6.03 44.60
N ILE A 5 28.74 5.44 44.09
CA ILE A 5 29.22 4.13 44.51
C ILE A 5 30.53 4.34 45.27
N LYS A 6 30.43 4.83 46.50
CA LYS A 6 31.50 4.72 47.50
C LYS A 6 30.85 4.31 48.81
N THR A 7 31.02 3.03 49.16
CA THR A 7 30.91 2.50 50.52
C THR A 7 32.09 1.57 50.78
N SER A 8 33.09 2.18 51.42
CA SER A 8 34.07 1.73 52.43
C SER A 8 34.79 0.37 52.48
N GLU A 9 34.53 -0.68 51.70
CA GLU A 9 35.26 -1.96 51.97
C GLU A 9 35.83 -2.77 50.80
N ASP A 10 35.81 -2.30 49.55
CA ASP A 10 36.50 -3.02 48.47
C ASP A 10 37.59 -2.14 47.84
N GLU A 11 38.85 -2.47 48.17
CA GLU A 11 40.02 -2.00 47.44
C GLU A 11 39.98 -2.58 46.02
N LEU A 12 39.80 -1.70 45.02
CA LEU A 12 40.07 -2.03 43.63
C LEU A 12 41.58 -2.21 43.47
N THR A 13 42.05 -3.45 43.58
CA THR A 13 43.41 -3.80 43.19
C THR A 13 43.56 -3.57 41.68
N GLU A 14 44.22 -2.48 41.30
CA GLU A 14 44.74 -2.28 39.96
C GLU A 14 45.85 -3.31 39.70
N SER A 15 45.52 -4.43 39.05
CA SER A 15 46.52 -5.09 38.20
C SER A 15 45.90 -6.01 37.15
N THR A 16 46.51 -5.93 35.97
CA THR A 16 46.40 -6.82 34.79
C THR A 16 45.10 -6.77 34.00
N SER A 17 45.11 -5.89 32.99
CA SER A 17 44.19 -5.80 31.87
C SER A 17 43.97 -7.16 31.18
N VAL A 18 42.95 -7.90 31.63
CA VAL A 18 42.51 -9.17 31.04
C VAL A 18 41.95 -8.90 29.64
N LYS A 19 42.49 -9.59 28.64
CA LYS A 19 42.04 -9.52 27.24
C LYS A 19 41.10 -10.68 26.94
N PHE A 20 39.97 -10.41 26.31
CA PHE A 20 38.97 -11.43 25.93
C PHE A 20 38.61 -11.29 24.46
N ILE A 21 38.18 -12.41 23.86
CA ILE A 21 37.66 -12.47 22.50
C ILE A 21 36.14 -12.60 22.62
N LEU A 22 35.41 -11.60 22.14
CA LEU A 22 33.95 -11.58 22.10
C LEU A 22 33.41 -12.60 21.08
N ALA A 23 32.14 -12.96 21.21
CA ALA A 23 31.49 -13.94 20.32
C ALA A 23 31.43 -13.50 18.84
N ASP A 24 31.65 -12.22 18.56
CA ASP A 24 31.80 -11.66 17.22
C ASP A 24 33.26 -11.67 16.71
N GLY A 25 34.19 -12.24 17.49
CA GLY A 25 35.61 -12.40 17.17
C GLY A 25 36.50 -11.20 17.54
N ARG A 26 35.94 -10.12 18.09
CA ARG A 26 36.72 -8.91 18.44
C ARG A 26 37.46 -9.07 19.76
N ARG A 27 38.70 -8.56 19.83
CA ARG A 27 39.50 -8.55 21.06
C ARG A 27 39.19 -7.29 21.86
N GLY A 28 38.71 -7.46 23.10
CA GLY A 28 38.43 -6.37 24.05
C GLY A 28 39.31 -6.46 25.30
N VAL A 29 39.44 -5.34 26.00
CA VAL A 29 40.21 -5.22 27.26
C VAL A 29 39.26 -4.81 28.38
N ALA A 30 39.31 -5.50 29.53
CA ALA A 30 38.38 -5.21 30.62
C ALA A 30 38.73 -3.86 31.24
N LEU A 31 37.72 -3.02 31.40
CA LEU A 31 37.79 -1.74 32.11
C LEU A 31 37.70 -1.93 33.63
N GLY A 32 37.10 -3.03 34.10
CA GLY A 32 37.03 -3.35 35.52
C GLY A 32 36.47 -4.74 35.80
N LYS A 33 36.64 -5.23 37.02
CA LYS A 33 36.12 -6.50 37.53
C LYS A 33 35.20 -6.25 38.71
N VAL A 34 34.01 -6.83 38.70
CA VAL A 34 33.01 -6.72 39.78
C VAL A 34 32.54 -8.12 40.16
N GLN A 35 32.55 -8.44 41.45
CA GLN A 35 32.11 -9.74 41.95
C GLN A 35 30.65 -9.65 42.41
N ILE A 36 29.76 -10.36 41.72
CA ILE A 36 28.33 -10.40 42.05
C ILE A 36 28.07 -11.58 42.97
N LYS A 37 27.46 -11.33 44.13
CA LYS A 37 27.02 -12.37 45.06
C LYS A 37 25.52 -12.50 45.01
N TYR A 38 25.01 -13.72 44.90
CA TYR A 38 23.59 -14.00 45.03
C TYR A 38 23.36 -15.35 45.71
N GLN A 39 22.27 -15.44 46.46
CA GLN A 39 21.96 -16.60 47.30
C GLN A 39 20.80 -17.37 46.67
N LEU A 40 21.05 -18.64 46.37
CA LEU A 40 20.05 -19.56 45.86
C LEU A 40 20.05 -20.78 46.76
N GLN A 41 18.89 -21.14 47.31
CA GLN A 41 18.73 -22.32 48.19
C GLN A 41 19.77 -22.37 49.33
N GLN A 42 19.89 -21.27 50.08
CA GLN A 42 20.83 -21.10 51.20
C GLN A 42 22.33 -21.17 50.87
N THR A 43 22.72 -21.41 49.62
CA THR A 43 24.12 -21.35 49.19
C THR A 43 24.41 -20.00 48.55
N ILE A 44 25.48 -19.35 48.99
CA ILE A 44 25.91 -18.05 48.45
C ILE A 44 26.84 -18.31 47.28
N TRP A 45 26.39 -17.95 46.08
CA TRP A 45 27.16 -18.01 44.86
C TRP A 45 27.83 -16.68 44.61
N LYS A 46 29.12 -16.72 44.23
CA LYS A 46 29.89 -15.54 43.84
C LYS A 46 30.38 -15.72 42.41
N THR A 47 30.09 -14.74 41.56
CA THR A 47 30.54 -14.74 40.15
C THR A 47 31.28 -13.45 39.85
N ASP A 48 32.51 -13.61 39.36
CA ASP A 48 33.33 -12.51 38.86
C ASP A 48 32.86 -12.10 37.46
N THR A 49 32.47 -10.83 37.31
CA THR A 49 31.95 -10.25 36.07
C THR A 49 32.87 -9.11 35.63
N PHE A 50 33.26 -9.06 34.36
CA PHE A 50 34.18 -8.05 33.83
C PHE A 50 33.40 -7.03 32.98
N ILE A 51 33.72 -5.74 33.13
CA ILE A 51 33.07 -4.62 32.44
C ILE A 51 33.94 -4.20 31.25
N LEU A 52 33.34 -4.03 30.07
CA LEU A 52 34.09 -3.88 28.80
C LEU A 52 33.94 -2.50 28.14
N ASP A 53 32.73 -1.93 28.05
CA ASP A 53 32.42 -0.55 27.59
C ASP A 53 30.89 -0.27 27.69
N ASP A 54 30.47 0.98 27.85
CA ASP A 54 29.07 1.43 28.04
C ASP A 54 28.17 1.15 26.82
N ALA A 55 28.74 0.99 25.62
CA ALA A 55 27.97 0.79 24.39
C ALA A 55 27.50 -0.66 24.12
N HIS A 56 28.00 -1.65 24.87
CA HIS A 56 27.77 -3.09 24.58
C HIS A 56 27.13 -3.87 25.72
N LEU A 57 26.47 -3.20 26.67
CA LEU A 57 25.74 -3.85 27.74
C LEU A 57 24.37 -4.36 27.23
N ALA A 58 24.37 -5.48 26.51
CA ALA A 58 23.15 -6.19 26.12
C ALA A 58 23.19 -7.65 26.64
N MET A 59 22.58 -7.83 27.81
CA MET A 59 22.09 -9.07 28.45
C MET A 59 23.12 -9.98 29.18
N PRO A 60 22.77 -10.47 30.40
CA PRO A 60 21.54 -11.26 30.64
C PRO A 60 20.67 -10.92 31.88
N LEU A 61 19.44 -11.48 31.87
CA LEU A 61 18.45 -11.73 32.95
C LEU A 61 17.29 -10.74 33.24
N LEU A 62 16.50 -10.32 32.24
CA LEU A 62 15.29 -9.50 32.48
C LEU A 62 14.09 -9.86 31.57
N LEU A 63 13.42 -10.99 31.82
CA LEU A 63 12.00 -11.16 31.48
C LEU A 63 11.34 -11.88 32.67
N GLY A 64 11.03 -11.10 33.70
CA GLY A 64 10.44 -11.58 34.95
C GLY A 64 10.69 -10.69 36.17
N LEU A 65 11.66 -9.77 36.10
CA LEU A 65 11.98 -8.82 37.17
C LEU A 65 11.42 -7.42 36.93
N ASP A 66 11.28 -6.99 35.67
CA ASP A 66 10.84 -5.61 35.35
C ASP A 66 9.40 -5.30 35.80
N SER A 67 8.47 -6.26 35.68
CA SER A 67 7.09 -6.07 36.14
C SER A 67 6.94 -6.10 37.66
N ILE A 68 7.86 -6.78 38.36
CA ILE A 68 7.87 -6.88 39.83
C ILE A 68 8.51 -5.62 40.43
N MET A 69 9.57 -5.11 39.80
CA MET A 69 10.24 -3.87 40.20
C MET A 69 9.37 -2.63 39.92
N ALA A 70 8.56 -2.63 38.86
CA ALA A 70 7.67 -1.51 38.53
C ALA A 70 6.46 -1.36 39.48
N ALA A 71 6.09 -2.41 40.22
CA ALA A 71 4.87 -2.45 41.06
C ALA A 71 5.11 -2.34 42.58
N GLN A 72 6.37 -2.30 43.05
CA GLN A 72 6.75 -2.25 44.48
C GLN A 72 6.01 -3.29 45.36
N MET A 73 5.75 -4.48 44.83
CA MET A 73 5.00 -5.52 45.51
C MET A 73 5.92 -6.37 46.41
N THR A 74 5.51 -6.59 47.65
CA THR A 74 6.27 -7.42 48.61
C THR A 74 5.56 -8.76 48.77
N ILE A 75 6.29 -9.87 48.66
CA ILE A 75 5.72 -11.23 48.71
C ILE A 75 6.38 -11.98 49.88
N CYS A 76 5.57 -12.58 50.75
CA CYS A 76 6.01 -13.38 51.90
C CYS A 76 5.57 -14.85 51.72
N PRO A 77 6.40 -15.70 51.09
CA PRO A 77 6.01 -17.05 50.69
C PRO A 77 5.77 -18.00 51.86
N SER A 78 6.34 -17.74 53.03
CA SER A 78 6.17 -18.55 54.24
C SER A 78 4.80 -18.38 54.91
N GLN A 79 4.10 -17.28 54.63
CA GLN A 79 2.81 -16.94 55.24
C GLN A 79 1.63 -17.00 54.25
N GLY A 80 1.91 -17.09 52.95
CA GLY A 80 0.87 -17.18 51.92
C GLY A 80 0.20 -15.85 51.58
N GLU A 81 0.93 -14.75 51.71
CA GLU A 81 0.41 -13.39 51.54
C GLU A 81 1.28 -12.52 50.63
N TYR A 82 0.68 -11.48 50.06
CA TYR A 82 1.37 -10.42 49.31
C TYR A 82 0.76 -9.05 49.60
N SER A 83 1.58 -8.00 49.52
CA SER A 83 1.20 -6.62 49.83
C SER A 83 1.59 -5.63 48.72
N LEU A 84 0.73 -4.65 48.47
CA LEU A 84 0.90 -3.59 47.46
C LEU A 84 1.12 -2.21 48.13
N PRO A 85 1.65 -1.20 47.42
CA PRO A 85 1.89 0.13 47.99
C PRO A 85 0.55 0.81 48.28
N GLY A 86 0.25 1.05 49.57
CA GLY A 86 -1.06 1.52 50.03
C GLY A 86 -1.61 0.78 51.26
N GLY A 87 -0.91 -0.26 51.74
CA GLY A 87 -1.13 -0.85 53.07
C GLY A 87 -2.12 -2.02 53.15
N GLY A 88 -2.66 -2.50 52.03
CA GLY A 88 -3.49 -3.70 51.99
C GLY A 88 -2.64 -4.98 51.90
N VAL A 89 -2.84 -5.91 52.84
CA VAL A 89 -2.26 -7.27 52.82
C VAL A 89 -3.32 -8.24 52.30
N PHE A 90 -2.96 -9.05 51.29
CA PHE A 90 -3.87 -9.99 50.63
C PHE A 90 -3.33 -11.41 50.74
N GLN A 91 -4.20 -12.36 51.10
CA GLN A 91 -3.87 -13.79 51.11
C GLN A 91 -4.10 -14.43 49.73
N PHE A 92 -3.31 -15.43 49.39
CA PHE A 92 -3.54 -16.21 48.18
C PHE A 92 -4.89 -16.93 48.26
N GLY A 93 -5.79 -16.64 47.32
CA GLY A 93 -7.13 -17.23 47.28
C GLY A 93 -7.09 -18.75 47.18
N ARG A 94 -7.47 -19.44 48.25
CA ARG A 94 -7.76 -20.89 48.22
C ARG A 94 -9.16 -21.09 47.67
N LYS A 95 -9.28 -21.57 46.42
CA LYS A 95 -10.43 -22.39 46.03
C LYS A 95 -10.06 -23.85 46.25
N GLY A 96 -10.98 -24.55 46.92
CA GLY A 96 -10.79 -25.87 47.53
C GLY A 96 -10.10 -26.88 46.63
N SER A 97 -9.15 -27.57 47.27
CA SER A 97 -8.54 -28.81 46.86
C SER A 97 -9.58 -29.89 46.61
N GLU A 98 -9.40 -30.68 45.56
CA GLU A 98 -9.08 -32.10 45.74
C GLU A 98 -8.42 -32.70 44.48
N GLU A 99 -7.25 -33.26 44.74
CA GLU A 99 -6.50 -34.29 43.98
C GLU A 99 -5.61 -33.94 42.77
N LEU A 100 -4.40 -34.53 42.86
CA LEU A 100 -3.28 -34.69 41.91
C LEU A 100 -2.25 -33.56 41.78
N GLY A 101 -1.04 -33.89 42.26
CA GLY A 101 0.12 -33.01 42.31
C GLY A 101 0.78 -32.74 40.97
N GLN A 102 1.06 -31.46 40.72
CA GLN A 102 2.28 -30.88 40.15
C GLN A 102 2.06 -29.36 39.98
N PRO A 103 2.84 -28.44 40.62
CA PRO A 103 2.49 -27.01 40.64
C PRO A 103 2.87 -26.20 39.38
N ILE A 104 3.82 -26.69 38.57
CA ILE A 104 4.41 -25.88 37.49
C ILE A 104 3.58 -25.93 36.19
N SER A 105 2.88 -27.05 35.94
CA SER A 105 2.02 -27.20 34.76
C SER A 105 0.73 -26.37 34.84
N GLN A 106 0.19 -26.16 36.06
CA GLN A 106 -1.03 -25.36 36.26
C GLN A 106 -0.80 -23.85 36.16
N PHE A 107 0.41 -23.34 36.46
CA PHE A 107 0.75 -21.93 36.23
C PHE A 107 0.77 -21.57 34.73
N TYR A 108 1.28 -22.49 33.89
CA TYR A 108 1.28 -22.31 32.43
C TYR A 108 -0.09 -22.56 31.78
N LEU A 109 -0.91 -23.48 32.31
CA LEU A 109 -2.29 -23.70 31.83
C LEU A 109 -3.23 -22.54 32.21
N ALA A 110 -3.11 -21.97 33.41
CA ALA A 110 -3.89 -20.80 33.81
C ALA A 110 -3.48 -19.54 33.05
N VAL A 111 -2.18 -19.33 32.78
CA VAL A 111 -1.70 -18.23 31.94
C VAL A 111 -2.08 -18.44 30.47
N ALA A 112 -2.12 -19.69 29.98
CA ALA A 112 -2.58 -20.00 28.63
C ALA A 112 -4.10 -19.84 28.45
N GLU A 113 -4.93 -20.22 29.43
CA GLU A 113 -6.38 -19.94 29.41
C GLU A 113 -6.70 -18.46 29.56
N VAL A 114 -5.91 -17.71 30.35
CA VAL A 114 -6.01 -16.24 30.43
C VAL A 114 -5.55 -15.60 29.12
N LEU A 115 -4.57 -16.17 28.41
CA LEU A 115 -4.15 -15.72 27.08
C LEU A 115 -5.16 -16.10 25.98
N ASP A 116 -5.82 -17.25 26.04
CA ASP A 116 -6.90 -17.62 25.11
C ASP A 116 -8.15 -16.75 25.33
N LYS A 117 -8.54 -16.52 26.60
CA LYS A 117 -9.62 -15.58 26.96
C LYS A 117 -9.25 -14.10 26.76
N ALA A 118 -7.96 -13.75 26.70
CA ALA A 118 -7.49 -12.41 26.34
C ALA A 118 -7.30 -12.23 24.82
N MET A 119 -7.09 -13.31 24.05
CA MET A 119 -6.97 -13.26 22.60
C MET A 119 -8.31 -13.22 21.87
N ASP A 120 -9.38 -13.83 22.41
CA ASP A 120 -10.73 -13.70 21.82
C ASP A 120 -11.27 -12.25 21.79
N PRO A 121 -11.11 -11.42 22.85
CA PRO A 121 -11.45 -10.02 22.77
C PRO A 121 -10.46 -9.18 21.95
N LEU A 122 -9.26 -9.67 21.58
CA LEU A 122 -8.31 -8.91 20.75
C LEU A 122 -8.70 -8.88 19.26
N ILE A 123 -9.54 -9.80 18.79
CA ILE A 123 -10.08 -9.77 17.42
C ILE A 123 -11.30 -8.84 17.32
N ILE A 124 -11.98 -8.56 18.44
CA ILE A 124 -13.15 -7.64 18.49
C ILE A 124 -12.75 -6.25 19.01
N ASN A 125 -11.72 -6.12 19.84
CA ASN A 125 -11.29 -4.83 20.45
C ASN A 125 -10.22 -4.05 19.68
N GLN A 126 -9.76 -4.49 18.51
CA GLN A 126 -9.04 -3.57 17.60
C GLN A 126 -9.91 -2.38 17.15
N ARG A 127 -11.22 -2.40 17.42
CA ARG A 127 -12.10 -1.23 17.24
C ARG A 127 -12.31 -0.36 18.49
N LYS A 128 -11.85 -0.73 19.70
CA LYS A 128 -12.25 0.00 20.93
C LYS A 128 -11.22 0.23 22.05
N ARG A 129 -9.94 -0.09 21.90
CA ARG A 129 -8.92 0.29 22.92
C ARG A 129 -7.70 1.02 22.32
N SER A 130 -7.85 2.33 22.13
CA SER A 130 -6.75 3.29 22.08
C SER A 130 -6.83 4.23 23.27
N THR A 131 -6.36 3.79 24.44
CA THR A 131 -6.08 4.73 25.54
C THR A 131 -4.75 5.42 25.26
N ARG A 132 -4.86 6.54 24.53
CA ARG A 132 -4.04 7.76 24.55
C ARG A 132 -2.53 7.62 24.79
N ASN A 133 -1.81 7.18 23.77
CA ASN A 133 -0.59 7.92 23.40
C ASN A 133 -1.07 9.13 22.59
N VAL A 134 -1.07 10.33 23.17
CA VAL A 134 -1.33 11.54 22.40
C VAL A 134 -0.24 11.61 21.34
N SER A 135 -0.63 11.39 20.08
CA SER A 135 0.27 11.48 18.95
C SER A 135 0.89 12.88 18.98
N GLN A 136 2.23 12.95 19.08
CA GLN A 136 3.00 14.19 18.94
C GLN A 136 2.79 14.90 17.59
N TRP A 137 2.05 14.27 16.67
CA TRP A 137 1.68 14.80 15.36
C TRP A 137 0.20 15.16 15.33
N LYS A 138 -0.10 16.41 15.00
CA LYS A 138 -1.47 16.85 14.69
C LYS A 138 -1.90 16.32 13.33
N LEU A 139 -3.12 15.79 13.26
CA LEU A 139 -3.73 15.30 12.02
C LEU A 139 -4.53 16.42 11.38
N HIS A 140 -4.32 16.64 10.08
CA HIS A 140 -5.06 17.62 9.29
C HIS A 140 -5.67 16.94 8.05
N GLY A 141 -6.93 17.25 7.77
CA GLY A 141 -7.59 16.93 6.51
C GLY A 141 -7.53 18.13 5.59
N ALA A 142 -6.95 17.97 4.41
CA ALA A 142 -6.82 19.01 3.40
C ALA A 142 -7.58 18.62 2.13
N VAL A 143 -8.10 19.61 1.39
CA VAL A 143 -8.87 19.39 0.17
C VAL A 143 -8.20 20.01 -1.05
N CYS A 144 -7.99 19.16 -2.05
CA CYS A 144 -7.61 19.53 -3.40
C CYS A 144 -8.88 19.70 -4.22
N LEU A 145 -9.50 20.88 -4.14
CA LEU A 145 -10.69 21.22 -4.91
C LEU A 145 -10.30 21.64 -6.32
N GLN A 146 -10.81 20.92 -7.30
CA GLN A 146 -10.53 21.11 -8.72
C GLN A 146 -11.75 21.61 -9.46
N ARG A 147 -11.58 22.68 -10.23
CA ARG A 147 -12.51 23.03 -11.31
C ARG A 147 -12.04 22.32 -12.59
N PRO A 148 -12.81 21.39 -13.16
CA PRO A 148 -12.41 20.68 -14.38
C PRO A 148 -12.36 21.63 -15.59
N ALA A 149 -11.67 21.23 -16.65
CA ALA A 149 -11.66 21.97 -17.92
C ALA A 149 -13.10 22.05 -18.48
N VAL A 150 -13.50 23.26 -18.89
CA VAL A 150 -14.81 23.56 -19.45
C VAL A 150 -14.80 23.46 -20.97
N ILE A 151 -13.69 23.86 -21.59
CA ILE A 151 -13.49 23.76 -23.04
C ILE A 151 -12.39 22.74 -23.33
N SER A 152 -12.43 22.17 -24.52
CA SER A 152 -11.33 21.35 -25.06
C SER A 152 -10.04 22.15 -25.12
N GLN A 153 -8.89 21.49 -24.99
CA GLN A 153 -7.60 22.13 -25.25
C GLN A 153 -7.41 22.40 -26.75
N GLU A 154 -6.61 23.42 -27.07
CA GLU A 154 -6.23 23.69 -28.45
C GLU A 154 -5.29 22.60 -28.95
N ARG A 155 -5.55 22.13 -30.18
CA ARG A 155 -4.73 21.10 -30.82
C ARG A 155 -3.37 21.68 -31.15
N SER A 156 -2.32 20.94 -30.81
CA SER A 156 -0.96 21.26 -31.26
C SER A 156 -0.84 21.20 -32.79
N PRO A 157 0.16 21.86 -33.40
CA PRO A 157 0.33 21.83 -34.86
C PRO A 157 0.44 20.42 -35.44
N MET A 158 1.08 19.50 -34.71
CA MET A 158 1.19 18.10 -35.12
C MET A 158 -0.16 17.38 -35.03
N GLU A 159 -0.94 17.60 -33.98
CA GLU A 159 -2.29 17.02 -33.85
C GLU A 159 -3.24 17.57 -34.91
N GLN A 160 -3.07 18.83 -35.33
CA GLN A 160 -3.84 19.41 -36.43
C GLN A 160 -3.54 18.69 -37.76
N GLN A 161 -2.25 18.48 -38.08
CA GLN A 161 -1.84 17.74 -39.27
C GLN A 161 -2.36 16.30 -39.26
N VAL A 162 -2.28 15.62 -38.11
CA VAL A 162 -2.79 14.25 -37.97
C VAL A 162 -4.32 14.23 -38.09
N ALA A 163 -5.02 15.19 -37.51
CA ALA A 163 -6.48 15.28 -37.63
C ALA A 163 -6.93 15.52 -39.07
N GLU A 164 -6.21 16.37 -39.81
CA GLU A 164 -6.47 16.61 -41.23
C GLU A 164 -6.22 15.35 -42.07
N LEU A 165 -5.09 14.67 -41.86
CA LEU A 165 -4.78 13.41 -42.53
C LEU A 165 -5.83 12.33 -42.23
N LEU A 166 -6.26 12.21 -40.97
CA LEU A 166 -7.30 11.26 -40.59
C LEU A 166 -8.65 11.60 -41.24
N GLY A 167 -9.00 12.89 -41.34
CA GLY A 167 -10.21 13.33 -42.05
C GLY A 167 -10.16 13.01 -43.55
N GLN A 168 -9.00 13.20 -44.20
CA GLN A 168 -8.82 12.81 -45.61
C GLN A 168 -8.94 11.30 -45.79
N LEU A 169 -8.29 10.51 -44.93
CA LEU A 169 -8.38 9.05 -44.98
C LEU A 169 -9.80 8.54 -44.71
N GLU A 170 -10.55 9.20 -43.84
CA GLU A 170 -11.96 8.89 -43.58
C GLU A 170 -12.80 9.17 -44.83
N PHE A 171 -12.63 10.34 -45.45
CA PHE A 171 -13.33 10.71 -46.69
C PHE A 171 -13.02 9.79 -47.86
N GLU A 172 -11.75 9.44 -48.09
CA GLU A 172 -11.34 8.55 -49.19
C GLU A 172 -11.87 7.11 -49.04
N LYS A 173 -12.13 6.69 -47.80
CA LYS A 173 -12.58 5.33 -47.49
C LYS A 173 -14.07 5.23 -47.18
N SER A 174 -14.76 6.36 -47.03
CA SER A 174 -16.19 6.40 -46.81
C SER A 174 -16.96 6.09 -48.10
N LEU A 175 -18.12 5.46 -47.93
CA LEU A 175 -19.11 5.38 -49.00
C LEU A 175 -19.84 6.73 -49.09
N LEU A 176 -20.48 6.98 -50.23
CA LEU A 176 -21.34 8.15 -50.40
C LEU A 176 -22.42 8.17 -49.32
N SER A 177 -22.55 9.32 -48.66
CA SER A 177 -23.61 9.60 -47.70
C SER A 177 -24.93 9.87 -48.39
N ASP A 178 -26.05 9.70 -47.66
CA ASP A 178 -27.39 10.00 -48.19
C ASP A 178 -27.53 11.44 -48.70
N HIS A 179 -26.80 12.40 -48.09
CA HIS A 179 -26.74 13.79 -48.55
C HIS A 179 -26.03 13.92 -49.90
N GLU A 180 -24.87 13.29 -50.06
CA GLU A 180 -24.12 13.31 -51.33
C GLU A 180 -24.89 12.62 -52.46
N ILE A 181 -25.57 11.51 -52.17
CA ILE A 181 -26.46 10.85 -53.12
C ILE A 181 -27.59 11.80 -53.53
N SER A 182 -28.23 12.48 -52.56
CA SER A 182 -29.28 13.45 -52.84
C SER A 182 -28.79 14.63 -53.70
N VAL A 183 -27.58 15.13 -53.47
CA VAL A 183 -26.98 16.20 -54.29
C VAL A 183 -26.77 15.72 -55.74
N LEU A 184 -26.30 14.49 -55.93
CA LEU A 184 -26.10 13.90 -57.25
C LEU A 184 -27.43 13.68 -57.99
N GLU A 185 -28.44 13.13 -57.30
CA GLU A 185 -29.78 12.91 -57.86
C GLU A 185 -30.48 14.23 -58.23
N ASP A 186 -30.37 15.26 -57.38
CA ASP A 186 -30.93 16.59 -57.66
C ASP A 186 -30.24 17.23 -58.88
N ALA A 187 -28.90 17.12 -58.98
CA ALA A 187 -28.14 17.63 -60.13
C ALA A 187 -28.49 16.90 -61.43
N GLU A 188 -28.65 15.58 -61.38
CA GLU A 188 -29.06 14.78 -62.54
C GLU A 188 -30.48 15.13 -62.99
N ARG A 189 -31.42 15.29 -62.05
CA ARG A 189 -32.79 15.74 -62.34
C ARG A 189 -32.81 17.11 -63.01
N ILE A 190 -31.97 18.05 -62.56
CA ILE A 190 -31.82 19.38 -63.17
C ILE A 190 -31.25 19.26 -64.58
N SER A 191 -30.25 18.39 -64.80
CA SER A 191 -29.65 18.19 -66.12
C SER A 191 -30.61 17.57 -67.13
N ARG A 192 -31.41 16.56 -66.74
CA ARG A 192 -32.45 15.98 -67.61
C ARG A 192 -33.51 17.01 -68.00
N LYS A 193 -33.93 17.85 -67.04
CA LYS A 193 -34.85 18.98 -67.30
C LYS A 193 -34.29 20.02 -68.27
N GLN A 194 -32.98 20.27 -68.25
CA GLN A 194 -32.33 21.21 -69.18
C GLN A 194 -32.14 20.63 -70.58
N ALA A 195 -32.15 19.30 -70.74
CA ALA A 195 -31.96 18.61 -72.01
C ALA A 195 -33.26 18.33 -72.79
N ASP A 196 -34.42 18.83 -72.30
CA ASP A 196 -35.78 18.56 -72.82
C ASP A 196 -36.15 17.07 -72.90
N ASP A 197 -35.41 16.19 -72.21
CA ASP A 197 -35.63 14.74 -72.11
C ASP A 197 -36.40 14.41 -70.81
N TYR A 198 -37.53 15.11 -70.62
CA TYR A 198 -38.31 15.07 -69.38
C TYR A 198 -39.67 14.40 -69.61
N ASP A 199 -39.83 13.19 -69.07
CA ASP A 199 -41.12 12.48 -69.05
C ASP A 199 -41.89 12.86 -67.78
N SER A 200 -43.06 13.49 -67.94
CA SER A 200 -43.85 13.98 -66.78
C SER A 200 -44.45 12.86 -65.92
N ASP A 201 -44.39 11.61 -66.39
CA ASP A 201 -44.98 10.46 -65.71
C ASP A 201 -44.06 9.81 -64.65
N GLU A 202 -42.76 10.15 -64.60
CA GLU A 202 -41.81 9.63 -63.59
C GLU A 202 -41.87 10.38 -62.24
N ASP A 203 -42.40 11.60 -62.18
CA ASP A 203 -42.54 12.41 -60.95
C ASP A 203 -43.91 12.19 -60.23
N ARG A 204 -44.64 11.10 -60.54
CA ARG A 204 -45.90 10.71 -59.85
C ARG A 204 -45.64 10.00 -58.51
N ASP A 205 -44.81 10.58 -57.64
CA ASP A 205 -44.68 10.16 -56.24
C ASP A 205 -44.79 11.36 -55.29
N ASP A 206 -45.99 11.51 -54.73
CA ASP A 206 -46.36 12.16 -53.46
C ASP A 206 -45.51 13.35 -52.94
N GLY A 207 -45.48 14.47 -53.66
CA GLY A 207 -45.46 15.82 -53.08
C GLY A 207 -44.48 16.15 -51.94
N LYS A 208 -43.29 15.51 -51.84
CA LYS A 208 -42.47 15.55 -50.61
C LYS A 208 -41.02 16.04 -50.70
N LYS A 209 -40.50 16.51 -51.84
CA LYS A 209 -39.17 17.18 -51.85
C LYS A 209 -39.27 18.58 -52.44
N ILE A 210 -39.80 19.51 -51.64
CA ILE A 210 -39.89 20.94 -51.97
C ILE A 210 -38.52 21.63 -51.81
N VAL A 211 -37.61 21.03 -51.03
CA VAL A 211 -36.31 21.61 -50.67
C VAL A 211 -35.22 20.77 -51.32
N THR A 212 -34.41 21.39 -52.19
CA THR A 212 -33.23 20.73 -52.79
C THR A 212 -32.14 20.56 -51.74
N ALA A 213 -31.18 19.66 -52.00
CA ALA A 213 -30.01 19.52 -51.13
C ALA A 213 -29.23 20.84 -50.98
N GLN A 214 -29.17 21.65 -52.05
CA GLN A 214 -28.54 22.97 -52.03
C GLN A 214 -29.30 23.98 -51.16
N ASP A 215 -30.63 23.98 -51.22
CA ASP A 215 -31.46 24.85 -50.35
C ASP A 215 -31.23 24.52 -48.87
N LEU A 216 -31.00 23.25 -48.52
CA LEU A 216 -30.67 22.84 -47.16
C LEU A 216 -29.29 23.35 -46.72
N GLU A 217 -28.28 23.27 -47.59
CA GLU A 217 -26.95 23.84 -47.32
C GLU A 217 -27.01 25.35 -47.07
N ASP A 218 -27.73 26.08 -47.92
CA ASP A 218 -27.93 27.52 -47.78
C ASP A 218 -28.65 27.87 -46.46
N MET A 219 -29.65 27.07 -46.08
CA MET A 219 -30.34 27.22 -44.79
C MET A 219 -29.42 26.96 -43.60
N TRP A 220 -28.52 25.98 -43.69
CA TRP A 220 -27.55 25.68 -42.65
C TRP A 220 -26.50 26.78 -42.53
N ASP A 221 -26.00 27.30 -43.65
CA ASP A 221 -25.06 28.41 -43.69
C ASP A 221 -25.67 29.69 -43.11
N GLN A 222 -26.92 30.00 -43.42
CA GLN A 222 -27.64 31.11 -42.80
C GLN A 222 -27.75 30.96 -41.28
N LYS A 223 -28.06 29.75 -40.79
CA LYS A 223 -28.09 29.48 -39.34
C LYS A 223 -26.71 29.60 -38.71
N MET A 224 -25.67 29.15 -39.40
CA MET A 224 -24.29 29.24 -38.92
C MET A 224 -23.82 30.70 -38.84
N GLN A 225 -24.17 31.53 -39.83
CA GLN A 225 -23.86 32.96 -39.82
C GLN A 225 -24.60 33.74 -38.72
N GLN A 226 -25.83 33.33 -38.38
CA GLN A 226 -26.58 33.92 -37.27
C GLN A 226 -26.00 33.55 -35.89
N PHE A 227 -25.33 32.40 -35.77
CA PHE A 227 -24.78 31.92 -34.53
C PHE A 227 -23.38 32.48 -34.27
N SER A 228 -23.23 33.27 -33.19
CA SER A 228 -21.91 33.69 -32.71
C SER A 228 -21.45 32.79 -31.55
N PRO A 229 -20.36 32.03 -31.70
CA PRO A 229 -19.85 31.21 -30.61
C PRO A 229 -19.31 32.10 -29.49
N ALA A 230 -19.54 31.68 -28.24
CA ALA A 230 -18.96 32.36 -27.09
C ALA A 230 -17.42 32.35 -27.17
N PRO A 231 -16.74 33.45 -26.81
CA PRO A 231 -15.29 33.53 -26.89
C PRO A 231 -14.65 32.52 -25.94
N ARG A 232 -13.66 31.78 -26.43
CA ARG A 232 -12.90 30.80 -25.63
C ARG A 232 -11.99 31.46 -24.60
N ILE A 233 -11.56 32.71 -24.88
CA ILE A 233 -10.77 33.56 -23.97
C ILE A 233 -11.73 34.53 -23.30
N THR A 234 -11.75 34.51 -21.96
CA THR A 234 -12.64 35.36 -21.16
C THR A 234 -12.04 36.74 -20.91
N GLU A 235 -12.87 37.70 -20.49
CA GLU A 235 -12.37 39.03 -20.10
C GLU A 235 -11.49 38.95 -18.82
N GLU A 236 -11.73 37.95 -17.98
CA GLU A 236 -10.94 37.64 -16.80
C GLU A 236 -9.55 37.11 -17.15
N ASP A 237 -9.40 36.41 -18.27
CA ASP A 237 -8.09 36.01 -18.80
C ASP A 237 -7.28 37.22 -19.25
N LYS A 238 -7.92 38.17 -19.95
CA LYS A 238 -7.28 39.42 -20.38
C LYS A 238 -6.86 40.29 -19.20
N LYS A 239 -7.67 40.31 -18.13
CA LYS A 239 -7.39 41.05 -16.89
C LYS A 239 -6.46 40.28 -15.93
N ASN A 240 -6.19 39.01 -16.19
CA ASN A 240 -5.47 38.09 -15.30
C ASN A 240 -6.06 38.05 -13.88
N ASP A 241 -7.39 38.08 -13.76
CA ASP A 241 -8.07 38.00 -12.46
C ASP A 241 -7.98 36.58 -11.92
N ARG A 242 -7.20 36.40 -10.85
CA ARG A 242 -6.93 35.08 -10.26
C ARG A 242 -8.00 34.60 -9.29
N MET A 243 -8.99 35.44 -8.99
CA MET A 243 -10.10 35.14 -8.08
C MET A 243 -11.27 34.50 -8.81
N SER A 244 -11.41 34.76 -10.11
CA SER A 244 -12.52 34.28 -10.92
C SER A 244 -12.37 32.81 -11.31
N LEU A 245 -13.49 32.10 -11.29
CA LEU A 245 -13.63 30.74 -11.80
C LEU A 245 -13.70 30.68 -13.32
N ASN A 246 -14.00 31.79 -14.00
CA ASN A 246 -14.19 31.85 -15.45
C ASN A 246 -12.88 32.02 -16.24
N ARG A 247 -11.74 32.22 -15.58
CA ARG A 247 -10.42 32.32 -16.24
C ARG A 247 -9.91 30.96 -16.73
N SER A 248 -9.23 30.87 -17.86
CA SER A 248 -8.49 29.67 -18.29
C SER A 248 -9.39 28.43 -18.36
N LEU A 249 -10.45 28.55 -19.16
CA LEU A 249 -11.49 27.52 -19.29
C LEU A 249 -10.96 26.17 -19.81
N GLY A 250 -9.85 26.17 -20.57
CA GLY A 250 -9.25 24.96 -21.12
C GLY A 250 -8.48 24.13 -20.10
N ASP A 251 -8.17 24.70 -18.93
CA ASP A 251 -7.33 24.07 -17.93
C ASP A 251 -8.07 23.74 -16.64
N THR A 252 -7.47 22.82 -15.87
CA THR A 252 -7.96 22.50 -14.54
C THR A 252 -7.38 23.48 -13.53
N LEU A 253 -8.25 24.15 -12.77
CA LEU A 253 -7.87 25.10 -11.73
C LEU A 253 -7.98 24.48 -10.35
N LEU A 254 -7.07 24.87 -9.46
CA LEU A 254 -7.01 24.44 -8.07
C LEU A 254 -7.26 25.60 -7.13
N LEU A 255 -8.06 25.37 -6.09
CA LEU A 255 -8.29 26.36 -5.04
C LEU A 255 -7.10 26.40 -4.06
N LEU A 256 -6.48 27.57 -3.94
CA LEU A 256 -5.50 27.89 -2.91
C LEU A 256 -6.08 28.92 -1.95
N VAL A 257 -5.72 28.81 -0.68
CA VAL A 257 -6.10 29.73 0.39
C VAL A 257 -4.84 30.20 1.11
N LYS A 258 -4.80 31.48 1.44
CA LYS A 258 -3.73 32.10 2.21
C LYS A 258 -3.97 31.84 3.70
N GLU A 259 -3.08 31.10 4.33
CA GLU A 259 -3.15 30.80 5.76
C GLU A 259 -1.90 31.31 6.49
N LYS A 260 -2.10 31.79 7.73
CA LYS A 260 -1.01 32.20 8.61
C LYS A 260 -0.49 31.01 9.39
N ILE A 261 0.72 30.56 9.08
CA ILE A 261 1.44 29.55 9.88
C ILE A 261 2.57 30.26 10.62
N GLY A 262 2.37 30.45 11.94
CA GLY A 262 3.30 31.21 12.77
C GLY A 262 3.28 32.69 12.40
N LYS A 263 4.44 33.23 11.95
CA LYS A 263 4.57 34.63 11.50
C LYS A 263 4.48 34.80 9.98
N ASN A 264 4.46 33.71 9.22
CA ASN A 264 4.52 33.74 7.76
C ASN A 264 3.14 33.47 7.15
N ASP A 265 2.81 34.26 6.14
CA ASP A 265 1.69 34.01 5.25
C ASP A 265 2.10 32.98 4.19
N VAL A 266 1.42 31.83 4.13
CA VAL A 266 1.71 30.75 3.16
C VAL A 266 0.45 30.38 2.39
N TRP A 267 0.60 30.17 1.09
CA TRP A 267 -0.47 29.67 0.22
C TRP A 267 -0.56 28.15 0.32
N LEU A 268 -1.72 27.66 0.75
CA LEU A 268 -1.95 26.24 1.01
C LEU A 268 -3.29 25.81 0.41
N LEU A 269 -3.48 24.50 0.33
CA LEU A 269 -4.79 23.94 0.07
C LEU A 269 -5.68 24.14 1.32
N PRO A 270 -7.00 24.37 1.16
CA PRO A 270 -7.94 24.40 2.27
C PRO A 270 -7.73 23.22 3.22
N GLN A 271 -7.48 23.49 4.50
CA GLN A 271 -7.19 22.44 5.49
C GLN A 271 -7.85 22.73 6.83
N ALA A 272 -8.23 21.66 7.54
CA ALA A 272 -8.75 21.73 8.90
C ALA A 272 -8.07 20.69 9.79
N GLN A 273 -8.00 20.98 11.09
CA GLN A 273 -7.50 20.03 12.08
C GLN A 273 -8.57 18.95 12.33
N TRP A 274 -8.16 17.69 12.37
CA TRP A 274 -9.05 16.57 12.67
C TRP A 274 -9.56 16.60 14.12
N GLU A 275 -10.83 16.27 14.30
CA GLU A 275 -11.54 16.25 15.58
C GLU A 275 -12.05 14.83 15.91
N GLU A 276 -12.11 14.51 17.21
CA GLU A 276 -12.54 13.17 17.66
C GLU A 276 -14.02 12.94 17.32
N GLY A 277 -14.30 11.88 16.55
CA GLY A 277 -15.65 11.51 16.10
C GLY A 277 -15.93 11.75 14.62
N GLU A 278 -15.03 12.46 13.92
CA GLU A 278 -15.10 12.65 12.47
C GLU A 278 -14.20 11.67 11.70
N THR A 279 -14.57 11.34 10.47
CA THR A 279 -13.65 10.72 9.50
C THR A 279 -12.71 11.78 8.91
N LEU A 280 -11.52 11.38 8.45
CA LEU A 280 -10.59 12.31 7.78
C LEU A 280 -11.19 13.00 6.55
N ARG A 281 -12.11 12.32 5.85
CA ARG A 281 -12.87 12.90 4.73
C ARG A 281 -13.84 13.98 5.20
N GLN A 282 -14.58 13.74 6.28
CA GLN A 282 -15.50 14.74 6.87
C GLN A 282 -14.74 15.97 7.36
N THR A 283 -13.54 15.81 7.93
CA THR A 283 -12.66 16.94 8.26
C THR A 283 -12.29 17.76 7.02
N ALA A 284 -12.08 17.10 5.88
CA ALA A 284 -11.83 17.76 4.60
C ALA A 284 -13.10 18.50 4.09
N GLU A 285 -14.28 17.90 4.18
CA GLU A 285 -15.57 18.54 3.87
C GLU A 285 -15.78 19.80 4.73
N ARG A 286 -15.51 19.72 6.03
CA ARG A 286 -15.54 20.87 6.96
C ARG A 286 -14.52 21.94 6.61
N ALA A 287 -13.32 21.57 6.17
CA ALA A 287 -12.31 22.53 5.71
C ALA A 287 -12.83 23.37 4.54
N LEU A 288 -13.54 22.76 3.58
CA LEU A 288 -14.19 23.51 2.51
C LEU A 288 -15.28 24.43 3.05
N THR A 289 -16.23 23.91 3.85
CA THR A 289 -17.33 24.72 4.40
C THR A 289 -16.84 25.94 5.18
N THR A 290 -15.70 25.80 5.88
CA THR A 290 -15.08 26.89 6.65
C THR A 290 -14.55 28.01 5.76
N VAL A 291 -13.94 27.66 4.63
CA VAL A 291 -13.38 28.64 3.68
C VAL A 291 -14.51 29.35 2.90
N THR A 292 -15.62 28.65 2.67
CA THR A 292 -16.62 29.06 1.68
C THR A 292 -17.88 29.63 2.32
N GLY A 293 -18.12 29.35 3.61
CA GLY A 293 -19.24 29.91 4.38
C GLY A 293 -20.61 29.34 4.09
N GLY A 294 -20.68 28.30 3.25
CA GLY A 294 -21.92 27.70 2.81
C GLY A 294 -21.69 26.33 2.18
N SER A 295 -22.79 25.64 1.85
CA SER A 295 -22.76 24.34 1.17
C SER A 295 -22.24 24.48 -0.25
N ILE A 296 -21.00 24.05 -0.49
CA ILE A 296 -20.50 23.86 -1.85
C ILE A 296 -20.91 22.49 -2.35
N ASN A 297 -21.43 22.45 -3.57
CA ASN A 297 -21.62 21.23 -4.32
C ASN A 297 -20.27 20.71 -4.86
N ALA A 298 -19.50 20.07 -3.98
CA ALA A 298 -18.22 19.44 -4.30
C ALA A 298 -18.35 17.92 -4.21
N THR A 299 -17.95 17.23 -5.27
CA THR A 299 -17.97 15.76 -5.34
C THR A 299 -16.61 15.20 -4.96
N PHE A 300 -16.52 14.52 -3.81
CA PHE A 300 -15.29 13.88 -3.35
C PHE A 300 -15.04 12.55 -4.05
N LEU A 301 -13.82 12.36 -4.56
CA LEU A 301 -13.43 11.16 -5.30
C LEU A 301 -12.91 10.08 -4.34
N GLY A 302 -13.85 9.39 -3.70
CA GLY A 302 -13.57 8.28 -2.78
C GLY A 302 -13.25 8.71 -1.35
N ASN A 303 -12.99 7.71 -0.50
CA ASN A 303 -12.77 7.89 0.95
C ASN A 303 -11.28 7.82 1.36
N ALA A 304 -10.40 7.46 0.43
CA ALA A 304 -8.97 7.36 0.70
C ALA A 304 -8.25 8.67 0.36
N PRO A 305 -7.27 9.12 1.16
CA PRO A 305 -6.49 10.29 0.84
C PRO A 305 -5.62 10.03 -0.41
N CYS A 306 -5.58 11.00 -1.31
CA CYS A 306 -4.79 10.96 -2.55
C CYS A 306 -3.30 11.21 -2.30
N GLY A 307 -2.97 11.86 -1.19
CA GLY A 307 -1.60 12.18 -0.85
C GLY A 307 -1.45 12.44 0.65
N PHE A 308 -0.19 12.42 1.08
CA PHE A 308 0.19 12.66 2.46
C PHE A 308 1.42 13.57 2.51
N TYR A 309 1.37 14.59 3.35
CA TYR A 309 2.50 15.47 3.62
C TYR A 309 2.76 15.59 5.11
N LYS A 310 4.02 15.51 5.51
CA LYS A 310 4.46 15.56 6.90
C LYS A 310 5.48 16.67 7.03
N TYR A 311 5.19 17.66 7.86
CA TYR A 311 6.14 18.73 8.15
C TYR A 311 6.22 19.00 9.65
N LYS A 312 7.40 19.45 10.08
CA LYS A 312 7.64 19.89 11.45
C LYS A 312 7.33 21.38 11.53
N PHE A 313 6.71 21.82 12.62
CA PHE A 313 6.49 23.26 12.83
C PHE A 313 7.83 23.98 12.94
N PRO A 314 7.92 25.29 12.63
CA PRO A 314 9.10 26.10 12.96
C PRO A 314 9.44 25.97 14.45
N LYS A 315 10.72 26.05 14.81
CA LYS A 315 11.20 25.82 16.20
C LYS A 315 10.43 26.68 17.22
N ASP A 316 10.03 27.88 16.82
CA ASP A 316 9.28 28.85 17.64
C ASP A 316 7.89 28.36 18.09
N VAL A 317 7.29 27.37 17.41
CA VAL A 317 5.93 26.85 17.68
C VAL A 317 5.97 25.38 18.14
N GLN A 318 7.17 24.76 18.20
CA GLN A 318 7.31 23.37 18.65
C GLN A 318 7.15 23.29 20.17
N THR A 319 6.31 22.36 20.63
CA THR A 319 6.14 22.02 22.04
C THR A 319 6.37 20.53 22.25
N GLU A 320 6.71 20.09 23.46
CA GLU A 320 6.97 18.66 23.77
C GLU A 320 5.79 17.74 23.40
N SER A 321 4.57 18.28 23.40
CA SER A 321 3.34 17.58 23.03
C SER A 321 2.98 17.69 21.54
N CYS A 322 3.55 18.62 20.79
CA CYS A 322 3.21 18.89 19.39
C CYS A 322 4.44 19.26 18.55
N TYR A 323 4.96 18.26 17.84
CA TYR A 323 6.20 18.32 17.08
C TYR A 323 6.00 18.69 15.60
N GLY A 324 4.81 18.45 15.06
CA GLY A 324 4.50 18.73 13.66
C GLY A 324 3.10 18.32 13.23
N ALA A 325 2.82 18.49 11.94
CA ALA A 325 1.54 18.15 11.33
C ALA A 325 1.68 17.06 10.26
N LYS A 326 0.62 16.27 10.16
CA LYS A 326 0.40 15.23 9.16
C LYS A 326 -0.85 15.60 8.37
N LEU A 327 -0.67 15.99 7.12
CA LEU A 327 -1.72 16.42 6.21
C LEU A 327 -2.10 15.27 5.30
N PHE A 328 -3.41 15.04 5.18
CA PHE A 328 -3.99 14.08 4.26
C PHE A 328 -4.82 14.82 3.23
N PHE A 329 -4.47 14.70 1.95
CA PHE A 329 -5.15 15.40 0.86
C PHE A 329 -6.28 14.55 0.30
N PHE A 330 -7.46 15.13 0.18
CA PHE A 330 -8.62 14.54 -0.48
C PHE A 330 -8.90 15.29 -1.77
N LYS A 331 -9.19 14.57 -2.85
CA LYS A 331 -9.52 15.17 -4.14
C LYS A 331 -11.02 15.39 -4.24
N ALA A 332 -11.42 16.59 -4.63
CA ALA A 332 -12.81 16.96 -4.85
C ALA A 332 -12.96 17.70 -6.18
N LEU A 333 -14.06 17.46 -6.89
CA LEU A 333 -14.42 18.18 -8.10
C LEU A 333 -15.54 19.17 -7.80
N LEU A 334 -15.37 20.39 -8.27
CA LEU A 334 -16.40 21.42 -8.18
C LEU A 334 -17.48 21.16 -9.24
N ALA A 335 -18.74 21.00 -8.82
CA ALA A 335 -19.87 20.80 -9.73
C ALA A 335 -20.43 22.14 -10.22
N ASP A 336 -20.60 23.12 -9.32
CA ASP A 336 -21.21 24.42 -9.63
C ASP A 336 -20.17 25.51 -9.90
N ARG A 337 -20.43 26.34 -10.93
CA ARG A 337 -19.48 27.36 -11.41
C ARG A 337 -19.50 28.67 -10.62
N ASN A 338 -20.46 28.84 -9.72
CA ASN A 338 -20.59 30.05 -8.90
C ASN A 338 -20.30 29.72 -7.44
N VAL A 339 -19.07 30.01 -7.01
CA VAL A 339 -18.68 29.90 -5.59
C VAL A 339 -18.39 31.29 -5.06
N SER A 340 -19.24 31.78 -4.17
CA SER A 340 -18.97 32.98 -3.37
C SER A 340 -18.18 32.56 -2.13
N LEU A 341 -16.89 32.89 -2.09
CA LEU A 341 -16.02 32.60 -0.96
C LEU A 341 -16.08 33.78 0.04
N LEU A 342 -16.21 33.48 1.35
CA LEU A 342 -16.41 34.50 2.40
C LEU A 342 -15.27 35.50 2.53
N ARG A 343 -14.02 35.06 2.30
CA ARG A 343 -12.83 35.92 2.48
C ARG A 343 -12.41 36.53 1.15
N LYS A 344 -12.93 37.71 0.83
CA LYS A 344 -12.43 38.50 -0.32
C LYS A 344 -10.94 38.84 -0.10
N GLY A 345 -10.06 38.26 -0.92
CA GLY A 345 -8.61 38.55 -0.95
C GLY A 345 -7.67 37.44 -0.46
N ASP A 346 -8.19 36.35 0.11
CA ASP A 346 -7.38 35.28 0.71
C ASP A 346 -7.38 33.96 -0.07
N TYR A 347 -7.89 33.92 -1.30
CA TYR A 347 -7.92 32.69 -2.10
C TYR A 347 -7.54 32.95 -3.55
N VAL A 348 -7.06 31.95 -4.27
CA VAL A 348 -6.69 32.05 -5.69
C VAL A 348 -7.04 30.73 -6.39
N TRP A 349 -7.55 30.79 -7.63
CA TRP A 349 -7.79 29.62 -8.46
C TRP A 349 -6.66 29.41 -9.46
N GLN A 350 -5.61 28.65 -9.14
CA GLN A 350 -4.40 28.57 -9.97
C GLN A 350 -4.31 27.29 -10.79
N TRP A 351 -3.76 27.39 -12.01
CA TRP A 351 -3.37 26.22 -12.79
C TRP A 351 -2.17 25.51 -12.16
N LYS A 352 -2.15 24.18 -12.28
CA LYS A 352 -1.12 23.23 -11.86
C LYS A 352 0.32 23.70 -12.15
N THR A 353 0.59 24.34 -13.29
CA THR A 353 1.94 24.80 -13.68
C THR A 353 2.43 25.98 -12.84
N CYS A 354 1.55 26.87 -12.38
CA CYS A 354 1.90 28.01 -11.53
C CYS A 354 1.80 27.71 -10.02
N LEU A 355 1.57 26.45 -9.64
CA LEU A 355 1.71 26.02 -8.25
C LEU A 355 3.16 26.14 -7.75
N THR A 356 4.11 26.08 -8.68
CA THR A 356 5.55 26.29 -8.44
C THR A 356 5.84 27.67 -7.87
N ASP A 357 5.14 28.72 -8.35
CA ASP A 357 5.23 30.10 -7.86
C ASP A 357 4.85 30.20 -6.37
N HIS A 358 3.99 29.29 -5.90
CA HIS A 358 3.50 29.23 -4.53
C HIS A 358 4.24 28.18 -3.69
N GLY A 359 5.39 27.70 -4.16
CA GLY A 359 6.27 26.79 -3.42
C GLY A 359 5.89 25.31 -3.49
N MET A 360 4.84 24.94 -4.23
CA MET A 360 4.47 23.54 -4.46
C MET A 360 5.20 22.99 -5.69
N LYS A 361 6.39 22.41 -5.46
CA LYS A 361 7.24 21.83 -6.52
C LYS A 361 7.16 20.30 -6.51
N LEU A 362 7.19 19.69 -7.70
CA LEU A 362 7.39 18.26 -7.83
C LEU A 362 8.75 17.88 -7.24
N ASN A 363 8.79 16.81 -6.46
CA ASN A 363 10.06 16.28 -5.98
C ASN A 363 10.63 15.33 -7.05
N ILE A 364 11.26 15.93 -8.07
CA ILE A 364 11.80 15.23 -9.24
C ILE A 364 12.75 14.10 -8.82
N LYS A 365 13.53 14.31 -7.74
CA LYS A 365 14.44 13.30 -7.16
C LYS A 365 13.75 12.04 -6.63
N LYS A 366 12.46 12.10 -6.28
CA LYS A 366 11.68 10.95 -5.83
C LYS A 366 10.91 10.27 -6.96
N ILE A 367 10.82 10.90 -8.13
CA ILE A 367 10.08 10.37 -9.26
C ILE A 367 11.05 9.53 -10.09
N GLU A 368 10.63 8.30 -10.33
CA GLU A 368 11.33 7.33 -11.16
C GLU A 368 10.38 6.90 -12.27
N TYR A 369 10.91 6.62 -13.45
CA TYR A 369 10.14 6.02 -14.52
C TYR A 369 10.84 4.75 -15.02
N MET A 370 10.05 3.88 -15.63
CA MET A 370 10.49 2.61 -16.19
C MET A 370 9.80 2.40 -17.53
N GLU A 371 10.56 2.03 -18.56
CA GLU A 371 10.04 1.66 -19.86
C GLU A 371 9.87 0.14 -19.91
N ALA A 372 8.65 -0.33 -20.18
CA ALA A 372 8.39 -1.74 -20.41
C ALA A 372 8.65 -2.08 -21.90
N GLY A 373 9.56 -3.03 -22.16
CA GLY A 373 9.91 -3.44 -23.52
C GLY A 373 11.20 -2.81 -24.06
N LEU A 374 11.18 -2.40 -25.34
CA LEU A 374 12.33 -1.79 -26.02
C LEU A 374 12.76 -0.53 -25.26
N GLN A 375 14.03 -0.53 -24.82
CA GLN A 375 14.60 0.61 -24.12
C GLN A 375 14.96 1.67 -25.15
N THR A 376 14.52 2.90 -24.92
CA THR A 376 14.98 4.05 -25.70
C THR A 376 16.22 4.68 -25.06
N ASP A 377 17.07 5.32 -25.85
CA ASP A 377 18.21 6.08 -25.30
C ASP A 377 17.78 7.44 -24.72
N GLY A 378 16.51 7.82 -24.91
CA GLY A 378 15.93 9.07 -24.42
C GLY A 378 15.66 9.07 -22.92
N THR A 379 15.73 10.27 -22.33
CA THR A 379 15.32 10.50 -20.94
C THR A 379 14.12 11.45 -20.89
N ILE A 380 13.11 11.09 -20.09
CA ILE A 380 11.97 11.98 -19.84
C ILE A 380 12.44 13.08 -18.90
N SER A 381 12.35 14.35 -19.33
CA SER A 381 12.62 15.51 -18.48
C SER A 381 11.32 16.18 -18.04
N ILE A 382 11.30 16.66 -16.79
CA ILE A 382 10.27 17.55 -16.27
C ILE A 382 10.98 18.83 -15.86
N ASP A 383 10.51 19.97 -16.38
CA ASP A 383 11.09 21.30 -16.10
C ASP A 383 12.60 21.41 -16.40
N GLY A 384 13.08 20.68 -17.41
CA GLY A 384 14.50 20.63 -17.78
C GLY A 384 15.37 19.72 -16.91
N GLU A 385 14.83 19.14 -15.83
CA GLU A 385 15.51 18.12 -15.04
C GLU A 385 15.16 16.71 -15.54
N ALA A 386 16.20 15.90 -15.77
CA ALA A 386 16.05 14.51 -16.21
C ALA A 386 15.50 13.62 -15.09
N LEU A 387 14.43 12.88 -15.37
CA LEU A 387 13.91 11.87 -14.45
C LEU A 387 14.84 10.66 -14.37
N LYS A 388 14.86 10.00 -13.22
CA LYS A 388 15.64 8.78 -13.04
C LYS A 388 14.96 7.62 -13.77
N LYS A 389 15.59 7.12 -14.83
CA LYS A 389 15.23 5.86 -15.49
C LYS A 389 15.64 4.68 -14.62
N THR A 390 14.72 3.74 -14.38
CA THR A 390 14.94 2.56 -13.54
C THR A 390 14.55 1.28 -14.27
N HIS A 391 15.24 0.18 -13.94
CA HIS A 391 14.92 -1.16 -14.47
C HIS A 391 14.00 -1.96 -13.55
N GLU A 392 13.99 -1.64 -12.25
CA GLU A 392 13.15 -2.27 -11.25
C GLU A 392 12.43 -1.19 -10.45
N PHE A 393 11.12 -1.34 -10.27
CA PHE A 393 10.31 -0.41 -9.50
C PHE A 393 9.37 -1.14 -8.53
N LYS A 394 9.20 -0.61 -7.32
CA LYS A 394 8.32 -1.20 -6.31
C LYS A 394 6.95 -0.55 -6.34
N TYR A 395 5.93 -1.31 -6.75
CA TYR A 395 4.54 -0.88 -6.82
C TYR A 395 3.63 -1.73 -5.93
N LEU A 396 2.88 -1.08 -5.02
CA LEU A 396 1.94 -1.73 -4.08
C LEU A 396 2.55 -2.93 -3.31
N GLY A 397 3.86 -2.88 -3.08
CA GLY A 397 4.62 -3.92 -2.41
C GLY A 397 5.35 -4.88 -3.35
N SER A 398 4.92 -5.07 -4.60
CA SER A 398 5.59 -5.95 -5.55
C SER A 398 6.68 -5.21 -6.34
N THR A 399 7.80 -5.87 -6.59
CA THR A 399 8.87 -5.35 -7.45
C THR A 399 8.60 -5.76 -8.89
N ILE A 400 8.42 -4.79 -9.77
CA ILE A 400 8.20 -5.00 -11.21
C ILE A 400 9.52 -4.71 -11.93
N SER A 401 9.90 -5.58 -12.85
CA SER A 401 11.08 -5.43 -13.70
C SER A 401 10.69 -5.02 -15.12
N ASN A 402 11.52 -4.23 -15.79
CA ASN A 402 11.29 -3.74 -17.16
C ASN A 402 11.22 -4.89 -18.19
N ASP A 403 11.92 -5.99 -17.92
CA ASP A 403 11.97 -7.18 -18.76
C ASP A 403 10.88 -8.21 -18.42
N GLY A 404 10.05 -7.94 -17.41
CA GLY A 404 9.02 -8.84 -16.91
C GLY A 404 9.55 -10.04 -16.11
N ASP A 405 10.81 -10.03 -15.65
CA ASP A 405 11.28 -11.02 -14.68
C ASP A 405 10.61 -10.83 -13.31
N ASN A 406 10.23 -11.95 -12.69
CA ASN A 406 9.62 -11.97 -11.36
C ASN A 406 10.63 -12.26 -10.25
N PHE A 407 11.88 -12.62 -10.60
CA PHE A 407 12.90 -12.92 -9.62
C PHE A 407 13.23 -11.74 -8.68
N PRO A 408 13.22 -10.45 -9.12
CA PRO A 408 13.36 -9.31 -8.22
C PRO A 408 12.29 -9.29 -7.12
N ASP A 409 11.03 -9.60 -7.46
CA ASP A 409 9.94 -9.67 -6.48
C ASP A 409 10.12 -10.84 -5.51
N VAL A 410 10.47 -12.02 -6.03
CA VAL A 410 10.77 -13.21 -5.20
C VAL A 410 11.90 -12.92 -4.21
N ARG A 411 12.96 -12.24 -4.66
CA ARG A 411 14.09 -11.84 -3.83
C ARG A 411 13.66 -10.83 -2.76
N ALA A 412 12.85 -9.84 -3.13
CA ALA A 412 12.31 -8.86 -2.19
C ALA A 412 11.44 -9.55 -1.12
N ARG A 413 10.62 -10.53 -1.49
CA ARG A 413 9.82 -11.35 -0.55
C ARG A 413 10.68 -12.20 0.37
N ILE A 414 11.73 -12.85 -0.15
CA ILE A 414 12.68 -13.61 0.68
C ILE A 414 13.34 -12.69 1.72
N ASN A 415 13.80 -11.51 1.32
CA ASN A 415 14.42 -10.53 2.22
C ASN A 415 13.45 -10.01 3.28
N ALA A 416 12.21 -9.70 2.88
CA ALA A 416 11.15 -9.31 3.82
C ALA A 416 10.83 -10.43 4.81
N THR A 417 10.80 -11.68 4.34
CA THR A 417 10.57 -12.87 5.18
C THR A 417 11.69 -13.07 6.18
N TRP A 418 12.96 -12.94 5.77
CA TRP A 418 14.10 -12.99 6.70
C TRP A 418 14.04 -11.89 7.75
N THR A 419 13.64 -10.68 7.36
CA THR A 419 13.44 -9.58 8.31
C THR A 419 12.35 -9.92 9.31
N LYS A 420 11.22 -10.49 8.85
CA LYS A 420 10.14 -10.92 9.74
C LYS A 420 10.55 -12.08 10.65
N TRP A 421 11.26 -13.07 10.12
CA TRP A 421 11.81 -14.19 10.87
C TRP A 421 12.72 -13.73 12.01
N ARG A 422 13.63 -12.78 11.75
CA ARG A 422 14.53 -12.22 12.77
C ARG A 422 13.78 -11.64 13.96
N GLN A 423 12.64 -10.99 13.75
CA GLN A 423 11.81 -10.45 14.83
C GLN A 423 11.21 -11.53 15.73
N VAL A 424 10.97 -12.73 15.21
CA VAL A 424 10.36 -13.85 15.95
C VAL A 424 11.36 -14.97 16.28
N THR A 425 12.65 -14.76 16.00
CA THR A 425 13.69 -15.79 16.15
C THR A 425 13.87 -16.22 17.61
N ALA A 426 13.73 -15.29 18.56
CA ALA A 426 13.83 -15.60 19.99
C ALA A 426 12.83 -16.69 20.42
N VAL A 427 11.61 -16.65 19.88
CA VAL A 427 10.56 -17.62 20.15
C VAL A 427 10.74 -18.89 19.30
N LEU A 428 11.03 -18.71 18.02
CA LEU A 428 11.15 -19.85 17.09
C LEU A 428 12.36 -20.75 17.36
N CYS A 429 13.45 -20.19 17.87
CA CYS A 429 14.66 -20.95 18.19
C CYS A 429 14.76 -21.39 19.65
N ASP A 430 13.83 -20.99 20.54
CA ASP A 430 13.84 -21.44 21.94
C ASP A 430 13.50 -22.93 22.04
N ARG A 431 14.37 -23.71 22.68
CA ARG A 431 14.19 -25.15 22.89
C ARG A 431 13.01 -25.49 23.81
N ARG A 432 12.60 -24.56 24.68
CA ARG A 432 11.49 -24.74 25.62
C ARG A 432 10.12 -24.69 24.95
N ILE A 433 10.04 -24.09 23.76
CA ILE A 433 8.78 -23.90 23.06
C ILE A 433 8.44 -25.16 22.24
N PRO A 434 7.25 -25.74 22.43
CA PRO A 434 6.86 -26.96 21.73
C PRO A 434 6.76 -26.73 20.21
N TYR A 435 7.06 -27.78 19.45
CA TYR A 435 7.16 -27.72 17.99
C TYR A 435 5.87 -27.28 17.29
N HIS A 436 4.70 -27.65 17.81
CA HIS A 436 3.42 -27.25 17.23
C HIS A 436 3.19 -25.73 17.32
N LEU A 437 3.63 -25.07 18.41
CA LEU A 437 3.56 -23.60 18.54
C LEU A 437 4.52 -22.90 17.59
N LYS A 438 5.76 -23.42 17.46
CA LYS A 438 6.73 -22.92 16.46
C LYS A 438 6.16 -23.03 15.05
N ALA A 439 5.53 -24.16 14.75
CA ALA A 439 4.88 -24.38 13.47
C ALA A 439 3.71 -23.42 13.23
N LYS A 440 2.88 -23.17 14.25
CA LYS A 440 1.78 -22.20 14.19
C LYS A 440 2.32 -20.79 13.88
N ILE A 441 3.34 -20.34 14.60
CA ILE A 441 3.98 -19.03 14.37
C ILE A 441 4.57 -18.92 12.96
N TYR A 442 5.29 -19.94 12.50
CA TYR A 442 5.82 -19.94 11.13
C TYR A 442 4.69 -19.82 10.10
N LYS A 443 3.63 -20.63 10.23
CA LYS A 443 2.49 -20.65 9.31
C LYS A 443 1.71 -19.34 9.30
N THR A 444 1.57 -18.67 10.44
CA THR A 444 0.73 -17.45 10.57
C THR A 444 1.50 -16.15 10.38
N VAL A 445 2.78 -16.09 10.73
CA VAL A 445 3.57 -14.84 10.74
C VAL A 445 4.61 -14.79 9.63
N VAL A 446 5.33 -15.89 9.39
CA VAL A 446 6.50 -15.89 8.51
C VAL A 446 6.10 -16.25 7.08
N ARG A 447 5.44 -17.40 6.89
CA ARG A 447 5.06 -17.91 5.57
C ARG A 447 4.19 -16.93 4.76
N PRO A 448 3.21 -16.20 5.34
CA PRO A 448 2.41 -15.26 4.56
C PRO A 448 3.24 -14.11 3.96
N VAL A 449 4.32 -13.68 4.62
CA VAL A 449 5.22 -12.65 4.09
C VAL A 449 5.97 -13.15 2.85
N ALA A 450 6.37 -14.42 2.86
CA ALA A 450 7.05 -15.08 1.74
C ALA A 450 6.13 -15.30 0.54
N LEU A 451 4.85 -15.59 0.80
CA LEU A 451 3.85 -15.93 -0.23
C LEU A 451 3.08 -14.72 -0.77
N TYR A 452 3.29 -13.52 -0.22
CA TYR A 452 2.60 -12.31 -0.68
C TYR A 452 2.88 -12.06 -2.17
N GLY A 453 1.83 -12.00 -3.00
CA GLY A 453 1.92 -11.79 -4.45
C GLY A 453 2.30 -13.04 -5.26
N SER A 454 2.55 -14.17 -4.59
CA SER A 454 2.98 -15.41 -5.26
C SER A 454 1.91 -16.05 -6.15
N GLU A 455 0.65 -15.69 -5.92
CA GLU A 455 -0.50 -16.03 -6.75
C GLU A 455 -0.42 -15.49 -8.19
N CYS A 456 0.37 -14.44 -8.43
CA CYS A 456 0.54 -13.83 -9.74
C CYS A 456 1.86 -14.23 -10.44
N TRP A 457 2.75 -14.96 -9.76
CA TRP A 457 4.05 -15.30 -10.32
C TRP A 457 3.98 -16.49 -11.30
N PRO A 458 4.50 -16.36 -12.54
CA PRO A 458 4.83 -17.50 -13.38
C PRO A 458 6.09 -18.19 -12.82
N THR A 459 5.91 -19.10 -11.88
CA THR A 459 7.03 -19.70 -11.15
C THR A 459 7.90 -20.60 -12.02
N THR A 460 9.21 -20.33 -11.98
CA THR A 460 10.25 -21.18 -12.55
C THR A 460 10.87 -22.05 -11.44
N ALA A 461 11.60 -23.09 -11.83
CA ALA A 461 12.34 -23.94 -10.87
C ALA A 461 13.34 -23.12 -10.02
N LYS A 462 13.90 -22.04 -10.57
CA LYS A 462 14.78 -21.12 -9.83
C LYS A 462 14.04 -20.42 -8.69
N HIS A 463 12.80 -20.00 -8.91
CA HIS A 463 11.97 -19.35 -7.88
C HIS A 463 11.64 -20.34 -6.77
N GLU A 464 11.25 -21.55 -7.15
CA GLU A 464 10.90 -22.63 -6.22
C GLU A 464 12.11 -23.03 -5.37
N GLN A 465 13.29 -23.18 -5.98
CA GLN A 465 14.52 -23.52 -5.26
C GLN A 465 14.93 -22.43 -4.27
N ALA A 466 14.76 -21.16 -4.62
CA ALA A 466 15.10 -20.04 -3.75
C ALA A 466 14.20 -20.02 -2.49
N LEU A 467 12.88 -20.16 -2.67
CA LEU A 467 11.92 -20.24 -1.56
C LEU A 467 12.09 -21.51 -0.73
N HIS A 468 12.37 -22.65 -1.40
CA HIS A 468 12.65 -23.92 -0.74
C HIS A 468 13.87 -23.81 0.18
N THR A 469 14.98 -23.27 -0.35
CA THR A 469 16.22 -23.09 0.42
C THR A 469 16.00 -22.17 1.62
N MET A 470 15.28 -21.06 1.44
CA MET A 470 14.92 -20.15 2.52
C MET A 470 14.09 -20.85 3.61
N GLU A 471 12.99 -21.51 3.23
CA GLU A 471 12.10 -22.22 4.17
C GLU A 471 12.90 -23.28 4.94
N MET A 472 13.63 -24.15 4.25
CA MET A 472 14.35 -25.23 4.92
C MET A 472 15.42 -24.73 5.88
N ARG A 473 16.09 -23.62 5.56
CA ARG A 473 17.06 -23.00 6.48
C ARG A 473 16.37 -22.49 7.74
N MET A 474 15.23 -21.80 7.60
CA MET A 474 14.44 -21.31 8.73
C MET A 474 13.91 -22.47 9.60
N LEU A 475 13.32 -23.50 8.99
CA LEU A 475 12.75 -24.64 9.71
C LEU A 475 13.81 -25.47 10.43
N ARG A 476 15.00 -25.65 9.84
CA ARG A 476 16.13 -26.32 10.51
C ARG A 476 16.61 -25.53 11.72
N TRP A 477 16.75 -24.21 11.60
CA TRP A 477 17.12 -23.35 12.73
C TRP A 477 16.09 -23.38 13.87
N CYS A 478 14.80 -23.41 13.53
CA CYS A 478 13.70 -23.61 14.48
C CYS A 478 13.90 -24.83 15.40
N LEU A 479 14.47 -25.90 14.84
CA LEU A 479 14.73 -27.17 15.52
C LEU A 479 16.15 -27.25 16.11
N GLY A 480 16.97 -26.22 15.95
CA GLY A 480 18.38 -26.24 16.35
C GLY A 480 19.22 -27.22 15.52
N LEU A 481 18.77 -27.57 14.31
CA LEU A 481 19.47 -28.51 13.43
C LEU A 481 20.49 -27.79 12.56
N THR A 482 21.67 -28.39 12.50
CA THR A 482 22.80 -28.03 11.64
C THR A 482 22.85 -28.93 10.41
N CYS A 483 23.81 -28.69 9.51
CA CYS A 483 24.07 -29.58 8.40
C CYS A 483 24.69 -30.93 8.85
N TRP A 484 25.41 -30.93 9.97
CA TRP A 484 26.09 -32.11 10.52
C TRP A 484 25.14 -33.16 11.06
N ASP A 485 23.92 -32.77 11.43
CA ASP A 485 22.90 -33.69 11.94
C ASP A 485 22.32 -34.62 10.86
N GLN A 486 22.65 -34.40 9.58
CA GLN A 486 22.25 -35.21 8.42
C GLN A 486 20.74 -35.57 8.34
N VAL A 487 19.89 -34.81 9.01
CA VAL A 487 18.43 -35.02 9.01
C VAL A 487 17.85 -34.71 7.62
N MET A 488 16.99 -35.58 7.10
CA MET A 488 16.34 -35.36 5.80
C MET A 488 15.35 -34.19 5.87
N ASN A 489 15.19 -33.46 4.76
CA ASN A 489 14.28 -32.30 4.71
C ASN A 489 12.81 -32.71 4.97
N GLU A 490 12.42 -33.92 4.58
CA GLU A 490 11.10 -34.47 4.85
C GLU A 490 10.85 -34.68 6.35
N ASP A 491 11.86 -35.13 7.09
CA ASP A 491 11.73 -35.36 8.53
C ASP A 491 11.60 -34.04 9.30
N VAL A 492 12.31 -32.99 8.88
CA VAL A 492 12.15 -31.64 9.42
C VAL A 492 10.71 -31.15 9.26
N ARG A 493 10.11 -31.38 8.08
CA ARG A 493 8.72 -31.02 7.79
C ARG A 493 7.72 -31.86 8.57
N LYS A 494 7.94 -33.18 8.67
CA LYS A 494 7.11 -34.10 9.45
C LYS A 494 7.10 -33.71 10.94
N ARG A 495 8.26 -33.40 11.53
CA ARG A 495 8.38 -32.98 12.94
C ARG A 495 7.59 -31.70 13.27
N LEU A 496 7.55 -30.74 12.34
CA LEU A 496 6.82 -29.49 12.52
C LEU A 496 5.37 -29.54 11.95
N GLY A 497 4.99 -30.63 11.28
CA GLY A 497 3.70 -30.73 10.59
C GLY A 497 3.50 -29.62 9.55
N ILE A 498 4.55 -29.25 8.82
CA ILE A 498 4.58 -28.13 7.87
C ILE A 498 4.62 -28.68 6.43
N ALA A 499 3.63 -28.32 5.60
CA ALA A 499 3.73 -28.60 4.16
C ALA A 499 4.81 -27.78 3.45
N PRO A 500 5.38 -28.30 2.36
CA PRO A 500 6.29 -27.54 1.50
C PRO A 500 5.69 -26.20 1.04
N ILE A 501 6.47 -25.12 1.09
CA ILE A 501 5.98 -23.79 0.67
C ILE A 501 5.51 -23.76 -0.80
N MET A 502 6.00 -24.66 -1.67
CA MET A 502 5.59 -24.74 -3.07
C MET A 502 4.13 -25.21 -3.20
N GLU A 503 3.69 -26.12 -2.34
CA GLU A 503 2.29 -26.58 -2.32
C GLU A 503 1.37 -25.45 -1.88
N LYS A 504 1.79 -24.64 -0.91
CA LYS A 504 1.04 -23.45 -0.48
C LYS A 504 0.98 -22.35 -1.53
N MET A 505 2.08 -22.15 -2.25
CA MET A 505 2.12 -21.25 -3.39
C MET A 505 1.18 -21.70 -4.51
N ARG A 506 1.15 -23.01 -4.80
CA ARG A 506 0.20 -23.61 -5.75
C ARG A 506 -1.24 -23.40 -5.32
N GLU A 507 -1.55 -23.66 -4.04
CA GLU A 507 -2.88 -23.42 -3.47
C GLU A 507 -3.31 -21.95 -3.62
N ALA A 508 -2.40 -21.00 -3.40
CA ALA A 508 -2.67 -19.57 -3.57
C ALA A 508 -2.95 -19.21 -5.04
N ARG A 509 -2.12 -19.69 -5.98
CA ARG A 509 -2.33 -19.50 -7.43
C ARG A 509 -3.65 -20.06 -7.92
N LEU A 510 -3.99 -21.31 -7.58
CA LEU A 510 -5.24 -21.94 -8.03
C LEU A 510 -6.46 -21.26 -7.42
N ARG A 511 -6.37 -20.81 -6.16
CA ARG A 511 -7.43 -20.01 -5.53
C ARG A 511 -7.64 -18.68 -6.24
N TRP A 512 -6.55 -18.00 -6.59
CA TRP A 512 -6.60 -16.74 -7.34
C TRP A 512 -7.17 -16.97 -8.74
N TYR A 513 -6.75 -18.02 -9.44
CA TYR A 513 -7.31 -18.42 -10.72
C TYR A 513 -8.84 -18.58 -10.67
N GLY A 514 -9.37 -19.34 -9.70
CA GLY A 514 -10.83 -19.46 -9.53
C GLY A 514 -11.51 -18.12 -9.25
N HIS A 515 -10.85 -17.21 -8.52
CA HIS A 515 -11.39 -15.86 -8.31
C HIS A 515 -11.48 -15.06 -9.61
N VAL A 516 -10.44 -15.11 -10.46
CA VAL A 516 -10.39 -14.42 -11.75
C VAL A 516 -11.40 -15.00 -12.74
N VAL A 517 -11.55 -16.33 -12.80
CA VAL A 517 -12.50 -16.99 -13.71
C VAL A 517 -13.95 -16.63 -13.34
N CYS A 518 -14.28 -16.58 -12.04
CA CYS A 518 -15.60 -16.19 -11.56
C CYS A 518 -15.84 -14.66 -11.51
N ALA A 519 -14.86 -13.84 -11.89
CA ALA A 519 -15.05 -12.39 -11.93
C ALA A 519 -15.89 -11.96 -13.15
N ASP A 520 -16.41 -10.74 -13.12
CA ASP A 520 -17.12 -10.16 -14.26
C ASP A 520 -16.21 -10.09 -15.50
N ASP A 521 -16.79 -10.22 -16.69
CA ASP A 521 -16.02 -10.20 -17.95
C ASP A 521 -15.29 -8.87 -18.20
N ASN A 522 -15.79 -7.78 -17.61
CA ASN A 522 -15.17 -6.45 -17.64
C ASN A 522 -14.14 -6.22 -16.53
N SER A 523 -13.90 -7.20 -15.66
CA SER A 523 -12.88 -7.08 -14.62
C SER A 523 -11.49 -7.07 -15.24
N VAL A 524 -10.66 -6.09 -14.83
CA VAL A 524 -9.28 -5.91 -15.31
C VAL A 524 -8.47 -7.21 -15.22
N ALA A 525 -8.65 -7.99 -14.15
CA ALA A 525 -7.92 -9.26 -13.97
C ALA A 525 -8.34 -10.32 -15.01
N LYS A 526 -9.62 -10.37 -15.38
CA LYS A 526 -10.16 -11.33 -16.34
C LYS A 526 -9.82 -10.93 -17.77
N THR A 527 -9.85 -9.62 -18.07
CA THR A 527 -9.33 -9.05 -19.32
C THR A 527 -7.84 -9.36 -19.48
N ALA A 528 -7.02 -9.10 -18.46
CA ALA A 528 -5.58 -9.39 -18.48
C ALA A 528 -5.28 -10.88 -18.65
N MET A 529 -6.09 -11.77 -18.07
CA MET A 529 -5.95 -13.22 -18.25
C MET A 529 -6.26 -13.68 -19.68
N ARG A 530 -7.23 -13.05 -20.36
CA ARG A 530 -7.64 -13.36 -21.74
C ARG A 530 -6.77 -12.70 -22.80
N LEU A 531 -6.03 -11.65 -22.43
CA LEU A 531 -5.16 -10.93 -23.34
C LEU A 531 -4.11 -11.87 -23.94
N ASP A 532 -4.19 -12.12 -25.23
CA ASP A 532 -3.13 -12.77 -26.00
C ASP A 532 -2.51 -11.71 -26.92
N PRO A 533 -1.20 -11.42 -26.78
CA PRO A 533 -0.55 -10.36 -27.57
C PRO A 533 -0.50 -10.60 -29.09
N GLY A 534 -1.06 -11.71 -29.61
CA GLY A 534 -1.06 -12.04 -31.04
C GLY A 534 0.29 -12.44 -31.63
N ASP A 535 1.40 -12.04 -31.00
CA ASP A 535 2.76 -12.30 -31.47
C ASP A 535 3.18 -13.77 -31.34
N GLN A 536 3.87 -14.27 -32.37
CA GLN A 536 4.50 -15.57 -32.34
C GLN A 536 5.61 -15.60 -31.28
N ARG A 537 5.61 -16.65 -30.46
CA ARG A 537 6.63 -16.80 -29.40
C ARG A 537 8.02 -17.00 -30.02
N PRO A 538 9.07 -16.38 -29.45
CA PRO A 538 10.44 -16.64 -29.87
C PRO A 538 10.78 -18.14 -29.83
N ARG A 539 11.52 -18.62 -30.84
CA ARG A 539 12.01 -20.00 -30.88
C ARG A 539 12.97 -20.26 -29.72
N GLY A 540 12.94 -21.48 -29.16
CA GLY A 540 13.80 -21.90 -28.05
C GLY A 540 13.07 -21.99 -26.71
N ARG A 541 13.60 -21.32 -25.67
CA ARG A 541 13.05 -21.35 -24.30
C ARG A 541 12.39 -19.99 -23.96
N PRO A 542 11.15 -19.74 -24.40
CA PRO A 542 10.44 -18.50 -24.06
C PRO A 542 10.14 -18.42 -22.55
N LYS A 543 9.96 -17.21 -22.04
CA LYS A 543 9.52 -16.97 -20.65
C LYS A 543 8.14 -17.64 -20.43
N LYS A 544 7.95 -18.26 -19.26
CA LYS A 544 6.68 -18.91 -18.90
C LYS A 544 5.60 -17.85 -18.71
N ARG A 545 4.41 -18.06 -19.29
CA ARG A 545 3.22 -17.24 -18.96
C ARG A 545 2.58 -17.76 -17.67
N TRP A 546 1.80 -16.89 -17.01
CA TRP A 546 1.06 -17.28 -15.81
C TRP A 546 0.09 -18.45 -16.10
N MET A 547 -0.65 -18.39 -17.21
CA MET A 547 -1.56 -19.47 -17.63
C MET A 547 -0.85 -20.80 -17.93
N ASP A 548 0.40 -20.78 -18.43
CA ASP A 548 1.18 -22.00 -18.66
C ASP A 548 1.44 -22.70 -17.31
N ARG A 549 1.78 -21.93 -16.27
CA ARG A 549 2.00 -22.48 -14.92
C ARG A 549 0.71 -22.96 -14.26
N ILE A 550 -0.40 -22.25 -14.45
CA ILE A 550 -1.71 -22.66 -13.94
C ILE A 550 -2.15 -23.99 -14.55
N LYS A 551 -1.94 -24.22 -15.86
CA LYS A 551 -2.20 -25.52 -16.50
C LYS A 551 -1.35 -26.65 -15.91
N GLU A 552 -0.07 -26.39 -15.63
CA GLU A 552 0.82 -27.35 -14.95
C GLU A 552 0.30 -27.67 -13.52
N ASP A 553 -0.11 -26.66 -12.76
CA ASP A 553 -0.65 -26.85 -11.41
C ASP A 553 -1.97 -27.61 -11.39
N MET A 554 -2.87 -27.35 -12.34
CA MET A 554 -4.13 -28.10 -12.49
C MET A 554 -3.87 -29.58 -12.77
N LYS A 555 -2.88 -29.90 -13.64
CA LYS A 555 -2.46 -31.28 -13.90
C LYS A 555 -1.93 -31.96 -12.65
N ILE A 556 -1.12 -31.27 -11.83
CA ILE A 556 -0.56 -31.86 -10.61
C ILE A 556 -1.67 -32.16 -9.58
N VAL A 557 -2.73 -31.35 -9.55
CA VAL A 557 -3.83 -31.49 -8.59
C VAL A 557 -5.01 -32.33 -9.16
N ASN A 558 -4.92 -32.75 -10.43
CA ASN A 558 -6.01 -33.39 -11.18
C ASN A 558 -7.32 -32.59 -11.13
N LEU A 559 -7.23 -31.29 -11.43
CA LEU A 559 -8.38 -30.37 -11.47
C LEU A 559 -8.81 -30.12 -12.92
N ALA A 560 -10.11 -30.23 -13.23
CA ALA A 560 -10.65 -29.78 -14.51
C ALA A 560 -10.88 -28.25 -14.50
N PRO A 561 -10.76 -27.55 -15.63
CA PRO A 561 -11.03 -26.11 -15.69
C PRO A 561 -12.43 -25.72 -15.21
N GLU A 562 -13.42 -26.57 -15.46
CA GLU A 562 -14.82 -26.41 -15.03
C GLU A 562 -14.96 -26.43 -13.50
N ASP A 563 -14.11 -27.19 -12.80
CA ASP A 563 -14.11 -27.27 -11.34
C ASP A 563 -13.71 -25.94 -10.68
N ALA A 564 -13.08 -25.03 -11.41
CA ALA A 564 -12.71 -23.71 -10.92
C ALA A 564 -13.93 -22.78 -10.74
N LEU A 565 -15.06 -23.09 -11.39
CA LEU A 565 -16.32 -22.34 -11.26
C LEU A 565 -16.99 -22.62 -9.90
N ASP A 566 -16.84 -23.83 -9.36
CA ASP A 566 -17.31 -24.17 -8.02
C ASP A 566 -16.26 -23.81 -6.96
N ARG A 567 -16.47 -22.66 -6.31
CA ARG A 567 -15.60 -22.17 -5.23
C ARG A 567 -15.47 -23.14 -4.06
N ALA A 568 -16.51 -23.92 -3.75
CA ALA A 568 -16.48 -24.87 -2.64
C ALA A 568 -15.66 -26.12 -3.01
N LYS A 569 -15.83 -26.62 -4.24
CA LYS A 569 -15.03 -27.72 -4.80
C LYS A 569 -13.56 -27.33 -4.92
N LEU A 570 -13.27 -26.15 -5.48
CA LEU A 570 -11.91 -25.61 -5.60
C LEU A 570 -11.24 -25.44 -4.22
N ARG A 571 -11.95 -24.91 -3.23
CA ARG A 571 -11.43 -24.78 -1.86
C ARG A 571 -11.10 -26.15 -1.24
N ARG A 572 -11.95 -27.16 -1.45
CA ARG A 572 -11.75 -28.51 -0.92
C ARG A 572 -10.53 -29.18 -1.55
N ILE A 573 -10.37 -29.04 -2.87
CA ILE A 573 -9.28 -29.66 -3.64
C ILE A 573 -7.93 -28.98 -3.33
N CYS A 574 -7.92 -27.65 -3.17
CA CYS A 574 -6.68 -26.89 -2.94
C CYS A 574 -6.23 -26.87 -1.46
N ARG A 575 -7.10 -27.07 -0.46
CA ARG A 575 -6.75 -27.07 0.98
C ARG A 575 -6.07 -28.37 1.47
N LYS A 576 -5.18 -28.97 0.67
CA LYS A 576 -4.51 -30.23 1.05
C LYS A 576 -3.20 -30.02 1.82
N ALA A 577 -2.49 -28.93 1.57
CA ALA A 577 -1.11 -28.74 2.04
C ALA A 577 -0.99 -28.72 3.58
N ASP A 578 -1.81 -27.96 4.30
CA ASP A 578 -1.86 -28.03 5.77
C ASP A 578 -3.25 -28.50 6.18
N SER A 579 -3.53 -29.79 6.04
CA SER A 579 -4.77 -30.35 6.57
C SER A 579 -4.79 -30.17 8.10
N ALA A 580 -5.81 -29.48 8.61
CA ALA A 580 -6.08 -29.45 10.03
C ALA A 580 -6.55 -30.84 10.43
N LYS A 581 -5.64 -31.72 10.86
CA LYS A 581 -6.08 -32.74 11.81
C LYS A 581 -6.59 -31.95 13.00
N ARG A 582 -7.91 -31.95 13.19
CA ARG A 582 -8.49 -31.72 14.50
C ARG A 582 -7.97 -32.88 15.33
N ASP A 583 -6.85 -32.66 16.00
CA ASP A 583 -6.45 -33.54 17.08
C ASP A 583 -7.63 -33.51 18.04
N LYS A 584 -8.38 -34.63 18.07
CA LYS A 584 -9.37 -34.89 19.11
C LYS A 584 -8.55 -34.88 20.40
N CYS A 585 -8.75 -33.84 21.22
CA CYS A 585 -8.38 -33.89 22.63
C CYS A 585 -9.16 -35.01 23.30
#